data_AF-A0A350M4B0-F1
#
_entry.id   AF-A0A350M4B0-F1
#
_cell.length_a   1.000
_cell.length_b   1.000
_cell.length_c   1.000
_cell.angle_alpha   90.00
_cell.angle_beta   90.00
_cell.angle_gamma   90.00
#
_symmetry.space_group_name_H-M   'P 1'
#
loop_
_entity.id
_entity.type
_entity.pdbx_description
1 polymer ?
#
loop_
_entity_poly.entity_id
_entity_poly.type
_entity_poly.pdbx_seq_one_letter_code
_entity_poly.pdbx_strand_id
1 'polypeptide(L)'
;DGMAVTAEVWEAAHGEHRLAIKAHTLVAHGTGIFTGLEVKANDPTDQFVYISPGIAVDTVGNIIVVPEPVMYDFGSAANGFLYLLLVQGEREVGGVGNEAKFIQTEYVIAARPTLPKRPYVELARLTLSKKGNSIKDSKSLHPISDELDLRYRHQLATGRRQLLRVMVYGAGGEDEKMLAGWDHLEKFCKLSTSITLVIDQVNSLPDHLGDYDLIYIGGLGTFSLSDDVLNALKSYISQDKILFLETLNDTAKESCQGLLDNLKEKVKPIEKHDEILASPFLFMAPPPGASSNQIKRNKHVIYSTAGYALAWAGITGAGTSSRSEIRSVHEWGVNLMTECLSRTKQ
;
A
#
# COMPACT_ATOMS: atom_id res chain seq x y z
N ASP A 1 32.04 -12.60 45.29
CA ASP A 1 31.22 -11.40 45.44
C ASP A 1 29.97 -11.47 44.60
N GLY A 2 28.85 -11.88 45.22
CA GLY A 2 27.54 -11.73 44.62
C GLY A 2 27.00 -10.35 45.02
N MET A 3 26.83 -9.44 44.06
CA MET A 3 26.10 -8.21 44.35
C MET A 3 24.67 -8.56 44.72
N ALA A 4 24.22 -8.12 45.90
CA ALA A 4 22.82 -8.24 46.28
C ALA A 4 21.99 -7.42 45.27
N VAL A 5 21.04 -8.08 44.59
CA VAL A 5 20.05 -7.41 43.77
C VAL A 5 19.16 -6.61 44.71
N THR A 6 19.39 -5.30 44.81
CA THR A 6 18.52 -4.39 45.55
C THR A 6 17.33 -4.00 44.68
N ALA A 7 16.26 -3.52 45.32
CA ALA A 7 15.11 -2.98 44.60
C ALA A 7 15.50 -1.84 43.63
N GLU A 8 16.48 -1.02 44.03
CA GLU A 8 17.01 0.09 43.22
C GLU A 8 17.73 -0.40 41.96
N VAL A 9 18.59 -1.43 42.09
CA VAL A 9 19.29 -2.04 40.94
C VAL A 9 18.30 -2.70 39.98
N TRP A 10 17.26 -3.33 40.53
CA TRP A 10 16.18 -3.92 39.74
C TRP A 10 15.38 -2.86 38.97
N GLU A 11 14.98 -1.78 39.65
CA GLU A 11 14.25 -0.66 39.03
C GLU A 11 15.07 0.01 37.93
N ALA A 12 16.36 0.28 38.18
CA ALA A 12 17.26 0.87 37.19
C ALA A 12 17.39 -0.02 35.93
N ALA A 13 17.61 -1.33 36.10
CA ALA A 13 17.72 -2.25 34.97
C ALA A 13 16.42 -2.33 34.14
N HIS A 14 15.26 -2.35 34.78
CA HIS A 14 13.97 -2.34 34.09
C HIS A 14 13.64 -0.99 33.45
N GLY A 15 14.11 0.11 34.05
CA GLY A 15 14.08 1.45 33.47
C GLY A 15 14.85 1.51 32.15
N GLU A 16 16.10 1.06 32.16
CA GLU A 16 16.95 0.98 30.96
C GLU A 16 16.32 0.10 29.88
N HIS A 17 15.78 -1.06 30.24
CA HIS A 17 15.11 -1.94 29.27
C HIS A 17 13.87 -1.28 28.64
N ARG A 18 13.04 -0.60 29.45
CA ARG A 18 11.89 0.17 28.94
C ARG A 18 12.34 1.29 28.00
N LEU A 19 13.41 2.01 28.33
CA LEU A 19 13.96 3.06 27.46
C LEU A 19 14.49 2.47 26.14
N ALA A 20 15.22 1.36 26.18
CA ALA A 20 15.72 0.68 24.99
C ALA A 20 14.57 0.20 24.07
N ILE A 21 13.50 -0.38 24.63
CA ILE A 21 12.31 -0.78 23.87
C ILE A 21 11.62 0.42 23.23
N LYS A 22 11.44 1.52 23.99
CA LYS A 22 10.83 2.75 23.45
C LYS A 22 11.66 3.32 22.31
N ALA A 23 12.98 3.39 22.48
CA ALA A 23 13.90 3.85 21.45
C ALA A 23 13.85 2.95 20.20
N HIS A 24 13.91 1.63 20.37
CA HIS A 24 13.76 0.68 19.27
C HIS A 24 12.44 0.90 18.53
N THR A 25 11.33 1.02 19.27
CA THR A 25 10.00 1.18 18.69
C THR A 25 9.91 2.46 17.86
N LEU A 26 10.40 3.58 18.39
CA LEU A 26 10.42 4.85 17.67
C LEU A 26 11.31 4.82 16.42
N VAL A 27 12.50 4.22 16.50
CA VAL A 27 13.46 4.17 15.38
C VAL A 27 13.01 3.19 14.29
N ALA A 28 12.52 2.02 14.68
CA ALA A 28 12.19 0.95 13.74
C ALA A 28 10.76 1.05 13.18
N HIS A 29 9.82 1.59 13.96
CA HIS A 29 8.39 1.60 13.60
C HIS A 29 7.80 3.00 13.48
N GLY A 30 8.38 4.01 14.14
CA GLY A 30 7.82 5.36 14.19
C GLY A 30 6.70 5.50 15.23
N THR A 31 5.83 6.50 15.04
CA THR A 31 4.69 6.81 15.92
C THR A 31 3.39 6.73 15.12
N GLY A 32 2.27 6.34 15.74
CA GLY A 32 0.97 6.23 15.07
C GLY A 32 0.29 4.88 15.22
N ILE A 33 -0.76 4.66 14.45
CA ILE A 33 -1.56 3.43 14.44
C ILE A 33 -0.80 2.37 13.65
N PHE A 34 -0.43 1.28 14.31
CA PHE A 34 0.30 0.17 13.71
C PHE A 34 -0.62 -0.76 12.92
N THR A 35 -1.79 -1.09 13.48
CA THR A 35 -2.84 -1.89 12.84
C THR A 35 -4.18 -1.69 13.55
N GLY A 36 -5.29 -1.90 12.85
CA GLY A 36 -6.65 -1.81 13.40
C GLY A 36 -7.04 -0.40 13.85
N LEU A 37 -7.73 -0.31 14.99
CA LEU A 37 -8.23 0.94 15.58
C LEU A 37 -9.14 1.75 14.67
N GLU A 38 -9.75 1.14 13.64
CA GLU A 38 -10.73 1.79 12.76
C GLU A 38 -11.84 2.43 13.61
N VAL A 39 -12.16 3.68 13.31
CA VAL A 39 -13.26 4.42 13.94
C VAL A 39 -14.38 4.53 12.92
N LYS A 40 -15.57 4.07 13.29
CA LYS A 40 -16.78 4.14 12.46
C LYS A 40 -17.94 4.68 13.28
N ALA A 41 -18.82 5.45 12.65
CA ALA A 41 -20.10 5.79 13.24
C ALA A 41 -20.95 4.53 13.44
N ASN A 42 -21.86 4.55 14.42
CA ASN A 42 -22.81 3.45 14.60
C ASN A 42 -23.77 3.32 13.40
N ASP A 43 -24.32 2.13 13.18
CA ASP A 43 -25.37 1.88 12.19
C ASP A 43 -26.56 1.14 12.85
N PRO A 44 -27.72 1.80 13.06
CA PRO A 44 -28.06 3.16 12.63
C PRO A 44 -27.31 4.26 13.38
N THR A 45 -27.14 5.41 12.73
CA THR A 45 -26.32 6.53 13.26
C THR A 45 -26.91 7.16 14.51
N ASP A 46 -26.13 7.19 15.58
CA ASP A 46 -26.43 7.82 16.86
C ASP A 46 -25.18 8.52 17.42
N GLN A 47 -25.17 8.89 18.70
CA GLN A 47 -24.04 9.58 19.33
C GLN A 47 -22.83 8.67 19.62
N PHE A 48 -22.89 7.39 19.30
CA PHE A 48 -21.81 6.44 19.54
C PHE A 48 -20.93 6.26 18.31
N VAL A 49 -19.65 6.00 18.58
CA VAL A 49 -18.70 5.53 17.57
C VAL A 49 -18.09 4.22 18.02
N TYR A 50 -17.83 3.35 17.06
CA TYR A 50 -17.18 2.08 17.27
C TYR A 50 -15.70 2.18 16.92
N ILE A 51 -14.86 1.63 17.78
CA ILE A 51 -13.41 1.58 17.62
C ILE A 51 -13.02 0.11 17.61
N SER A 52 -12.52 -0.37 16.48
CA SER A 52 -12.06 -1.77 16.37
C SER A 52 -10.80 -2.04 17.20
N PRO A 53 -10.52 -3.30 17.57
CA PRO A 53 -9.26 -3.69 18.18
C PRO A 53 -8.06 -3.25 17.35
N GLY A 54 -6.92 -3.05 17.99
CA GLY A 54 -5.68 -2.72 17.29
C GLY A 54 -4.55 -2.26 18.19
N ILE A 55 -3.48 -1.82 17.55
CA ILE A 55 -2.23 -1.45 18.21
C ILE A 55 -1.79 -0.09 17.68
N ALA A 56 -1.29 0.76 18.58
CA ALA A 56 -0.65 2.01 18.23
C ALA A 56 0.63 2.25 19.04
N VAL A 57 1.46 3.16 18.56
CA VAL A 57 2.66 3.66 19.23
C VAL A 57 2.50 5.16 19.43
N ASP A 58 2.62 5.65 20.66
CA ASP A 58 2.56 7.09 20.92
C ASP A 58 3.89 7.81 20.62
N THR A 59 3.92 9.13 20.83
CA THR A 59 5.08 9.97 20.51
C THR A 59 6.34 9.71 21.34
N VAL A 60 6.26 8.88 22.38
CA VAL A 60 7.42 8.51 23.22
C VAL A 60 7.72 7.00 23.16
N GLY A 61 7.10 6.28 22.22
CA GLY A 61 7.37 4.88 21.96
C GLY A 61 6.60 3.91 22.86
N ASN A 62 5.57 4.36 23.59
CA ASN A 62 4.71 3.43 24.30
C ASN A 62 3.81 2.70 23.30
N ILE A 63 3.77 1.37 23.41
CA ILE A 63 2.84 0.53 22.67
C ILE A 63 1.49 0.52 23.43
N ILE A 64 0.42 0.87 22.73
CA ILE A 64 -0.95 0.88 23.26
C ILE A 64 -1.73 -0.19 22.52
N VAL A 65 -2.25 -1.17 23.27
CA VAL A 65 -3.03 -2.28 22.73
C VAL A 65 -4.49 -2.12 23.15
N VAL A 66 -5.38 -2.08 22.17
CA VAL A 66 -6.84 -2.15 22.37
C VAL A 66 -7.27 -3.56 21.93
N PRO A 67 -7.46 -4.50 22.86
CA PRO A 67 -7.63 -5.92 22.54
C PRO A 67 -9.04 -6.25 22.05
N GLU A 68 -10.03 -5.47 22.47
CA GLU A 68 -11.44 -5.68 22.18
C GLU A 68 -12.06 -4.40 21.62
N PRO A 69 -13.15 -4.52 20.85
CA PRO A 69 -13.78 -3.34 20.30
C PRO A 69 -14.41 -2.46 21.39
N VAL A 70 -14.28 -1.14 21.22
CA VAL A 70 -14.77 -0.15 22.18
C VAL A 70 -15.82 0.72 21.53
N MET A 71 -16.95 0.89 22.21
CA MET A 71 -17.95 1.89 21.85
C MET A 71 -17.72 3.15 22.69
N TYR A 72 -17.51 4.28 22.03
CA TYR A 72 -17.30 5.56 22.70
C TYR A 72 -18.53 6.46 22.53
N ASP A 73 -19.02 7.00 23.65
CA ASP A 73 -20.21 7.86 23.70
C ASP A 73 -19.85 9.35 23.62
N PHE A 74 -20.32 10.05 22.59
CA PHE A 74 -20.23 11.51 22.50
C PHE A 74 -21.43 12.25 23.09
N GLY A 75 -22.45 11.55 23.58
CA GLY A 75 -23.68 12.13 24.11
C GLY A 75 -23.48 13.08 25.29
N SER A 76 -22.42 12.87 26.09
CA SER A 76 -22.03 13.79 27.16
C SER A 76 -21.15 14.95 26.71
N ALA A 77 -20.58 14.90 25.50
CA ALA A 77 -19.64 15.90 25.01
C ALA A 77 -20.34 17.23 24.69
N ALA A 78 -19.63 18.34 24.92
CA ALA A 78 -20.11 19.67 24.55
C ALA A 78 -20.13 19.83 23.02
N ASN A 79 -20.91 20.80 22.53
CA ASN A 79 -20.84 21.21 21.13
C ASN A 79 -19.46 21.80 20.80
N GLY A 80 -19.05 21.70 19.54
CA GLY A 80 -17.77 22.21 19.05
C GLY A 80 -16.80 21.12 18.63
N PHE A 81 -15.54 21.53 18.46
CA PHE A 81 -14.47 20.69 17.93
C PHE A 81 -13.92 19.74 18.99
N LEU A 82 -13.76 18.47 18.64
CA LEU A 82 -13.27 17.42 19.52
C LEU A 82 -12.19 16.57 18.82
N TYR A 83 -11.16 16.24 19.59
CA TYR A 83 -10.16 15.23 19.27
C TYR A 83 -10.51 13.95 20.00
N LEU A 84 -10.68 12.84 19.28
CA LEU A 84 -10.79 11.50 19.87
C LEU A 84 -9.38 10.90 19.98
N LEU A 85 -8.94 10.66 21.21
CA LEU A 85 -7.56 10.34 21.54
C LEU A 85 -7.46 8.99 22.23
N LEU A 86 -6.42 8.23 21.90
CA LEU A 86 -5.97 7.04 22.60
C LEU A 86 -4.68 7.36 23.37
N VAL A 87 -4.63 7.01 24.66
CA VAL A 87 -3.50 7.31 25.53
C VAL A 87 -3.13 6.08 26.37
N GLN A 88 -1.84 5.85 26.55
CA GLN A 88 -1.34 4.86 27.51
C GLN A 88 -1.59 5.35 28.95
N GLY A 89 -2.10 4.45 29.78
CA GLY A 89 -2.23 4.65 31.21
C GLY A 89 -1.43 3.58 31.96
N GLU A 90 -1.14 3.86 33.21
CA GLU A 90 -0.59 2.90 34.16
C GLU A 90 -1.46 2.94 35.42
N ARG A 91 -1.83 1.76 35.92
CA ARG A 91 -2.56 1.61 37.17
C ARG A 91 -1.81 0.66 38.08
N GLU A 92 -1.61 1.06 39.33
CA GLU A 92 -1.14 0.14 40.36
C GLU A 92 -2.25 -0.84 40.73
N VAL A 93 -1.94 -2.13 40.71
CA VAL A 93 -2.86 -3.21 41.06
C VAL A 93 -2.24 -4.04 42.18
N GLY A 94 -3.08 -4.51 43.10
CA GLY A 94 -2.68 -5.28 44.28
C GLY A 94 -2.38 -4.42 45.51
N GLY A 95 -1.80 -5.03 46.55
CA GLY A 95 -1.40 -4.35 47.79
C GLY A 95 -2.44 -4.33 48.91
N VAL A 96 -3.50 -5.16 48.82
CA VAL A 96 -4.38 -5.43 49.98
C VAL A 96 -3.82 -6.65 50.71
N GLY A 97 -3.31 -6.45 51.94
CA GLY A 97 -2.69 -7.53 52.72
C GLY A 97 -1.29 -7.91 52.23
N ASN A 98 -1.03 -9.22 52.05
CA ASN A 98 0.28 -9.76 51.63
C ASN A 98 0.44 -9.89 50.10
N GLU A 99 -0.46 -9.32 49.31
CA GLU A 99 -0.35 -9.37 47.84
C GLU A 99 0.70 -8.39 47.30
N ALA A 100 1.49 -8.85 46.33
CA ALA A 100 2.49 -8.03 45.66
C ALA A 100 1.82 -6.90 44.86
N LYS A 101 2.39 -5.69 44.95
CA LYS A 101 2.01 -4.57 44.10
C LYS A 101 2.69 -4.68 42.74
N PHE A 102 1.95 -4.48 41.67
CA PHE A 102 2.53 -4.38 40.32
C PHE A 102 1.82 -3.31 39.50
N ILE A 103 2.51 -2.81 38.47
CA ILE A 103 1.98 -1.81 37.54
C ILE A 103 1.34 -2.55 36.36
N GLN A 104 0.08 -2.27 36.10
CA GLN A 104 -0.63 -2.73 34.91
C GLN A 104 -0.72 -1.59 33.88
N THR A 105 -0.28 -1.87 32.66
CA THR A 105 -0.50 -0.96 31.52
C THR A 105 -1.95 -1.03 31.09
N GLU A 106 -2.57 0.14 30.93
CA GLU A 106 -3.95 0.31 30.46
C GLU A 106 -3.98 1.26 29.26
N TYR A 107 -5.14 1.34 28.61
CA TYR A 107 -5.40 2.33 27.59
C TYR A 107 -6.61 3.18 27.98
N VAL A 108 -6.60 4.45 27.57
CA VAL A 108 -7.68 5.38 27.81
C VAL A 108 -8.08 6.01 26.48
N ILE A 109 -9.36 5.91 26.14
CA ILE A 109 -9.96 6.62 25.01
C ILE A 109 -10.74 7.82 25.55
N ALA A 110 -10.49 9.00 25.01
CA ALA A 110 -11.17 10.22 25.45
C ALA A 110 -11.33 11.24 24.33
N ALA A 111 -12.47 11.93 24.33
CA ALA A 111 -12.71 13.12 23.53
C ALA A 111 -12.29 14.38 24.30
N ARG A 112 -11.51 15.26 23.67
CA ARG A 112 -11.05 16.53 24.27
C ARG A 112 -11.24 17.69 23.29
N PRO A 113 -11.53 18.91 23.77
CA PRO A 113 -11.57 20.10 22.90
C PRO A 113 -10.17 20.61 22.52
N THR A 114 -9.14 20.17 23.23
CA THR A 114 -7.73 20.53 23.01
C THR A 114 -6.83 19.31 23.10
N LEU A 115 -5.71 19.34 22.37
CA LEU A 115 -4.70 18.29 22.44
C LEU A 115 -3.98 18.33 23.80
N PRO A 116 -3.78 17.18 24.46
CA PRO A 116 -3.08 17.12 25.73
C PRO A 116 -1.56 17.28 25.55
N LYS A 117 -0.88 17.68 26.63
CA LYS A 117 0.60 17.73 26.66
C LYS A 117 1.25 16.35 26.80
N ARG A 118 0.53 15.38 27.38
CA ARG A 118 1.00 13.99 27.52
C ARG A 118 0.97 13.30 26.15
N PRO A 119 1.80 12.26 25.91
CA PRO A 119 1.77 11.46 24.69
C PRO A 119 0.37 10.91 24.39
N TYR A 120 0.02 10.85 23.11
CA TYR A 120 -1.27 10.37 22.63
C TYR A 120 -1.15 9.84 21.21
N VAL A 121 -2.18 9.11 20.78
CA VAL A 121 -2.44 8.75 19.39
C VAL A 121 -3.82 9.30 19.03
N GLU A 122 -3.90 10.02 17.92
CA GLU A 122 -5.16 10.60 17.46
C GLU A 122 -5.94 9.58 16.61
N LEU A 123 -7.18 9.29 17.01
CA LEU A 123 -8.03 8.30 16.34
C LEU A 123 -9.02 8.93 15.35
N ALA A 124 -9.52 10.13 15.65
CA ALA A 124 -10.42 10.90 14.80
C ALA A 124 -10.55 12.34 15.33
N ARG A 125 -11.10 13.22 14.49
CA ARG A 125 -11.66 14.50 14.92
C ARG A 125 -13.13 14.57 14.52
N LEU A 126 -13.87 15.46 15.14
CA LEU A 126 -15.23 15.80 14.74
C LEU A 126 -15.62 17.18 15.24
N THR A 127 -16.56 17.81 14.55
CA THR A 127 -17.21 19.03 15.04
C THR A 127 -18.67 18.70 15.35
N LEU A 128 -19.02 18.64 16.62
CA LEU A 128 -20.41 18.42 17.03
C LEU A 128 -21.19 19.72 16.91
N SER A 129 -22.22 19.74 16.04
CA SER A 129 -23.07 20.93 15.90
C SER A 129 -23.94 21.14 17.15
N LYS A 130 -24.34 20.04 17.81
CA LYS A 130 -25.10 20.04 19.05
C LYS A 130 -24.79 18.80 19.89
N LYS A 131 -24.89 18.94 21.21
CA LYS A 131 -24.80 17.83 22.16
C LYS A 131 -25.84 16.74 21.85
N GLY A 132 -25.39 15.50 21.76
CA GLY A 132 -26.24 14.33 21.53
C GLY A 132 -26.69 14.13 20.07
N ASN A 133 -26.12 14.85 19.11
CA ASN A 133 -26.39 14.60 17.70
C ASN A 133 -25.82 13.25 17.23
N SER A 134 -26.48 12.66 16.24
CA SER A 134 -25.97 11.48 15.54
C SER A 134 -24.70 11.79 14.76
N ILE A 135 -23.69 10.96 14.94
CA ILE A 135 -22.41 11.03 14.23
C ILE A 135 -22.49 10.14 12.99
N LYS A 136 -21.82 10.55 11.91
CA LYS A 136 -21.78 9.81 10.63
C LYS A 136 -20.35 9.63 10.13
N ASP A 137 -20.13 8.61 9.32
CA ASP A 137 -18.92 8.50 8.53
C ASP A 137 -18.95 9.55 7.40
N SER A 138 -17.86 10.29 7.21
CA SER A 138 -17.77 11.22 6.09
C SER A 138 -17.61 10.46 4.78
N LYS A 139 -18.37 10.87 3.75
CA LYS A 139 -18.23 10.38 2.37
C LYS A 139 -17.20 11.18 1.56
N SER A 140 -16.60 12.20 2.17
CA SER A 140 -15.71 13.15 1.52
C SER A 140 -14.39 13.27 2.30
N LEU A 141 -13.34 13.73 1.63
CA LEU A 141 -12.09 14.16 2.29
C LEU A 141 -12.25 15.51 3.02
N HIS A 142 -13.44 16.08 3.04
CA HIS A 142 -13.78 17.31 3.76
C HIS A 142 -15.01 17.07 4.64
N PRO A 143 -14.83 16.43 5.80
CA PRO A 143 -15.91 16.18 6.75
C PRO A 143 -16.61 17.47 7.16
N ILE A 144 -17.95 17.42 7.20
CA ILE A 144 -18.77 18.52 7.71
C ILE A 144 -19.08 18.30 9.21
N SER A 145 -19.93 19.15 9.79
CA SER A 145 -20.37 18.95 11.18
C SER A 145 -21.07 17.60 11.35
N ASP A 146 -20.87 16.99 12.51
CA ASP A 146 -21.38 15.66 12.90
C ASP A 146 -20.86 14.51 12.02
N GLU A 147 -19.78 14.72 11.26
CA GLU A 147 -19.06 13.67 10.55
C GLU A 147 -17.68 13.40 11.16
N LEU A 148 -17.24 12.14 11.10
CA LEU A 148 -15.89 11.73 11.50
C LEU A 148 -14.84 12.23 10.51
N ASP A 149 -13.83 12.92 11.03
CA ASP A 149 -12.62 13.29 10.33
C ASP A 149 -11.47 12.35 10.68
N LEU A 150 -11.19 11.45 9.76
CA LEU A 150 -10.19 10.39 9.91
C LEU A 150 -8.82 10.76 9.31
N ARG A 151 -8.67 11.94 8.70
CA ARG A 151 -7.46 12.32 7.92
C ARG A 151 -6.20 12.48 8.77
N TYR A 152 -6.37 12.76 10.05
CA TYR A 152 -5.29 13.00 11.00
C TYR A 152 -4.82 11.72 11.71
N ARG A 153 -5.44 10.58 11.39
CA ARG A 153 -4.96 9.27 11.81
C ARG A 153 -3.63 9.00 11.12
N HIS A 154 -2.55 9.08 11.88
CA HIS A 154 -1.25 8.68 11.38
C HIS A 154 -1.16 7.16 11.41
N GLN A 155 -1.53 6.49 10.31
CA GLN A 155 -1.21 5.08 10.15
C GLN A 155 0.27 4.92 9.84
N LEU A 156 0.93 4.08 10.62
CA LEU A 156 2.27 3.61 10.29
C LEU A 156 2.17 2.79 9.02
N ALA A 157 3.00 3.12 8.03
CA ALA A 157 3.15 2.33 6.83
C ALA A 157 3.90 1.03 7.16
N THR A 158 3.27 0.14 7.92
CA THR A 158 3.70 -1.25 8.11
C THR A 158 3.19 -2.07 6.93
N GLY A 159 3.36 -1.53 5.72
CA GLY A 159 3.01 -2.25 4.51
C GLY A 159 3.87 -3.49 4.47
N ARG A 160 3.28 -4.66 4.74
CA ARG A 160 3.87 -5.93 4.34
C ARG A 160 4.32 -5.74 2.89
N ARG A 161 5.62 -5.86 2.64
CA ARG A 161 6.12 -5.71 1.27
C ARG A 161 5.34 -6.67 0.39
N GLN A 162 4.71 -6.13 -0.64
CA GLN A 162 3.87 -6.88 -1.55
C GLN A 162 4.80 -7.41 -2.63
N LEU A 163 5.05 -8.70 -2.58
CA LEU A 163 5.83 -9.39 -3.60
C LEU A 163 4.98 -9.50 -4.86
N LEU A 164 5.54 -9.12 -6.00
CA LEU A 164 4.95 -9.36 -7.32
C LEU A 164 5.99 -10.08 -8.17
N ARG A 165 5.70 -11.32 -8.54
CA ARG A 165 6.57 -12.13 -9.41
C ARG A 165 6.26 -11.83 -10.87
N VAL A 166 7.24 -11.25 -11.57
CA VAL A 166 7.16 -10.89 -12.98
C VAL A 166 7.99 -11.86 -13.79
N MET A 167 7.38 -12.53 -14.76
CA MET A 167 8.14 -13.21 -15.81
C MET A 167 8.40 -12.24 -16.96
N VAL A 168 9.64 -12.11 -17.40
CA VAL A 168 10.04 -11.24 -18.52
C VAL A 168 10.54 -12.10 -19.67
N TYR A 169 9.84 -12.05 -20.80
CA TYR A 169 10.20 -12.76 -22.03
C TYR A 169 10.37 -11.79 -23.21
N GLY A 170 11.55 -11.82 -23.84
CA GLY A 170 11.83 -11.11 -25.09
C GLY A 170 11.47 -11.98 -26.29
N ALA A 171 10.41 -11.64 -27.01
CA ALA A 171 9.94 -12.42 -28.15
C ALA A 171 10.54 -11.90 -29.46
N GLY A 172 11.15 -12.79 -30.26
CA GLY A 172 11.72 -12.44 -31.56
C GLY A 172 13.11 -11.79 -31.51
N GLY A 173 13.79 -11.82 -30.35
CA GLY A 173 15.16 -11.32 -30.18
C GLY A 173 15.56 -11.18 -28.71
N GLU A 174 16.78 -10.70 -28.47
CA GLU A 174 17.30 -10.33 -27.15
C GLU A 174 17.62 -8.82 -27.12
N ASP A 175 17.30 -8.16 -26.01
CA ASP A 175 17.66 -6.76 -25.77
C ASP A 175 17.95 -6.55 -24.28
N GLU A 176 19.22 -6.35 -23.95
CA GLU A 176 19.67 -6.08 -22.57
C GLU A 176 19.00 -4.84 -21.95
N LYS A 177 18.61 -3.86 -22.78
CA LYS A 177 17.97 -2.62 -22.31
C LYS A 177 16.56 -2.88 -21.78
N MET A 178 15.85 -3.85 -22.38
CA MET A 178 14.54 -4.26 -21.90
C MET A 178 14.62 -4.78 -20.46
N LEU A 179 15.59 -5.65 -20.17
CA LEU A 179 15.80 -6.17 -18.82
C LEU A 179 16.27 -5.07 -17.86
N ALA A 180 17.24 -4.25 -18.28
CA ALA A 180 17.73 -3.13 -17.47
C ALA A 180 16.59 -2.16 -17.07
N GLY A 181 15.60 -1.97 -17.94
CA GLY A 181 14.41 -1.20 -17.63
C GLY A 181 13.56 -1.81 -16.53
N TRP A 182 13.32 -3.11 -16.57
CA TRP A 182 12.64 -3.82 -15.48
C TRP A 182 13.42 -3.72 -14.16
N ASP A 183 14.74 -3.86 -14.19
CA ASP A 183 15.59 -3.68 -13.01
C ASP A 183 15.52 -2.27 -12.41
N HIS A 184 15.45 -1.25 -13.26
CA HIS A 184 15.25 0.13 -12.81
C HIS A 184 13.86 0.35 -12.22
N LEU A 185 12.82 -0.26 -12.81
CA LEU A 185 11.48 -0.23 -12.26
C LEU A 185 11.41 -0.93 -10.89
N GLU A 186 12.07 -2.09 -10.71
CA GLU A 186 12.15 -2.78 -9.40
C GLU A 186 12.74 -1.87 -8.33
N LYS A 187 13.89 -1.24 -8.62
CA LYS A 187 14.56 -0.33 -7.70
C LYS A 187 13.66 0.86 -7.36
N PHE A 188 12.96 1.40 -8.35
CA PHE A 188 12.03 2.50 -8.14
C PHE A 188 10.84 2.10 -7.27
N CYS A 189 10.21 0.96 -7.55
CA CYS A 189 9.11 0.39 -6.74
C CYS A 189 9.54 0.21 -5.29
N LYS A 190 10.72 -0.38 -5.06
CA LYS A 190 11.26 -0.66 -3.72
C LYS A 190 11.56 0.58 -2.91
N LEU A 191 11.93 1.68 -3.56
CA LEU A 191 12.24 2.97 -2.92
C LEU A 191 11.00 3.85 -2.71
N SER A 192 10.00 3.74 -3.59
CA SER A 192 8.85 4.66 -3.62
C SER A 192 7.55 4.04 -3.10
N THR A 193 7.48 2.72 -2.92
CA THR A 193 6.26 2.00 -2.56
C THR A 193 6.52 0.82 -1.63
N SER A 194 5.45 0.09 -1.27
CA SER A 194 5.55 -1.21 -0.58
C SER A 194 5.70 -2.40 -1.54
N ILE A 195 5.75 -2.17 -2.86
CA ILE A 195 5.86 -3.21 -3.89
C ILE A 195 7.32 -3.66 -4.01
N THR A 196 7.54 -4.96 -4.04
CA THR A 196 8.83 -5.58 -4.38
C THR A 196 8.63 -6.48 -5.59
N LEU A 197 9.29 -6.14 -6.70
CA LEU A 197 9.25 -6.95 -7.91
C LEU A 197 10.31 -8.06 -7.82
N VAL A 198 9.93 -9.28 -8.17
CA VAL A 198 10.86 -10.39 -8.42
C VAL A 198 10.81 -10.67 -9.90
N ILE A 199 11.88 -10.33 -10.61
CA ILE A 199 11.95 -10.42 -12.06
C ILE A 199 12.66 -11.71 -12.44
N ASP A 200 11.94 -12.63 -13.06
CA ASP A 200 12.47 -13.84 -13.66
C ASP A 200 12.54 -13.65 -15.18
N GLN A 201 13.73 -13.39 -15.72
CA GLN A 201 13.93 -13.40 -17.16
C GLN A 201 13.99 -14.84 -17.67
N VAL A 202 13.24 -15.13 -18.73
CA VAL A 202 13.23 -16.45 -19.37
C VAL A 202 13.60 -16.34 -20.84
N ASN A 203 14.33 -17.35 -21.34
CA ASN A 203 14.66 -17.46 -22.77
C ASN A 203 13.57 -18.20 -23.56
N SER A 204 12.66 -18.87 -22.86
CA SER A 204 11.49 -19.55 -23.41
C SER A 204 10.36 -19.54 -22.39
N LEU A 205 9.12 -19.40 -22.87
CA LEU A 205 7.94 -19.46 -22.01
C LEU A 205 7.75 -20.91 -21.49
N PRO A 206 7.67 -21.13 -20.17
CA PRO A 206 7.44 -22.46 -19.61
C PRO A 206 5.96 -22.87 -19.74
N ASP A 207 5.71 -24.17 -19.62
CA ASP A 207 4.35 -24.74 -19.70
C ASP A 207 3.50 -24.41 -18.47
N HIS A 208 4.14 -24.10 -17.33
CA HIS A 208 3.48 -23.67 -16.10
C HIS A 208 3.76 -22.20 -15.81
N LEU A 209 2.71 -21.39 -15.90
CA LEU A 209 2.76 -19.93 -15.71
C LEU A 209 2.12 -19.47 -14.40
N GLY A 210 1.52 -20.39 -13.65
CA GLY A 210 0.71 -20.10 -12.45
C GLY A 210 1.48 -19.45 -11.31
N ASP A 211 2.81 -19.55 -11.29
CA ASP A 211 3.66 -19.01 -10.23
C ASP A 211 3.93 -17.50 -10.36
N TYR A 212 3.55 -16.90 -11.49
CA TYR A 212 3.75 -15.49 -11.79
C TYR A 212 2.48 -14.68 -11.54
N ASP A 213 2.65 -13.46 -11.04
CA ASP A 213 1.56 -12.48 -10.87
C ASP A 213 1.37 -11.65 -12.14
N LEU A 214 2.47 -11.46 -12.88
CA LEU A 214 2.51 -10.76 -14.16
C LEU A 214 3.39 -11.52 -15.15
N ILE A 215 2.89 -11.69 -16.37
CA ILE A 215 3.70 -12.09 -17.51
C ILE A 215 3.92 -10.87 -18.37
N TYR A 216 5.17 -10.54 -18.64
CA TYR A 216 5.57 -9.54 -19.61
C TYR A 216 6.15 -10.21 -20.86
N ILE A 217 5.63 -9.82 -22.02
CA ILE A 217 6.17 -10.21 -23.33
C ILE A 217 6.56 -8.93 -24.08
N GLY A 218 7.85 -8.73 -24.27
CA GLY A 218 8.41 -7.65 -25.09
C GLY A 218 8.70 -8.14 -26.50
N GLY A 219 7.95 -7.66 -27.49
CA GLY A 219 8.16 -7.95 -28.90
C GLY A 219 9.37 -7.20 -29.45
N LEU A 220 10.46 -7.92 -29.67
CA LEU A 220 11.75 -7.46 -30.19
C LEU A 220 11.98 -7.82 -31.67
N GLY A 221 11.04 -8.49 -32.31
CA GLY A 221 11.09 -8.83 -33.73
C GLY A 221 9.86 -9.62 -34.15
N THR A 222 9.88 -10.20 -35.34
CA THR A 222 8.85 -11.16 -35.75
C THR A 222 8.95 -12.43 -34.91
N PHE A 223 7.82 -12.92 -34.39
CA PHE A 223 7.77 -14.16 -33.62
C PHE A 223 6.44 -14.90 -33.78
N SER A 224 6.45 -16.19 -33.44
CA SER A 224 5.27 -17.01 -33.22
C SER A 224 5.45 -17.83 -31.96
N LEU A 225 4.34 -18.20 -31.31
CA LEU A 225 4.34 -19.08 -30.15
C LEU A 225 3.76 -20.44 -30.55
N SER A 226 4.22 -21.51 -29.91
CA SER A 226 3.65 -22.85 -30.10
C SER A 226 2.23 -22.92 -29.51
N ASP A 227 1.45 -23.89 -29.98
CA ASP A 227 0.09 -24.14 -29.47
C ASP A 227 0.08 -24.42 -27.96
N ASP A 228 1.08 -25.14 -27.45
CA ASP A 228 1.22 -25.44 -26.02
C ASP A 228 1.39 -24.17 -25.18
N VAL A 229 2.26 -23.26 -25.62
CA VAL A 229 2.47 -21.96 -24.96
C VAL A 229 1.21 -21.09 -25.05
N LEU A 230 0.53 -21.08 -26.20
CA LEU A 230 -0.74 -20.36 -26.36
C LEU A 230 -1.81 -20.90 -25.40
N ASN A 231 -1.87 -22.22 -25.20
CA ASN A 231 -2.79 -22.84 -24.25
C ASN A 231 -2.42 -22.51 -22.79
N ALA A 232 -1.13 -22.48 -22.46
CA ALA A 232 -0.66 -22.03 -21.15
C ALA A 232 -1.05 -20.58 -20.87
N LEU A 233 -0.87 -19.66 -21.84
CA LEU A 233 -1.27 -18.25 -21.72
C LEU A 233 -2.79 -18.10 -21.58
N LYS A 234 -3.60 -18.88 -22.31
CA LYS A 234 -5.06 -18.89 -22.14
C LYS A 234 -5.46 -19.36 -20.75
N SER A 235 -4.82 -20.41 -20.23
CA SER A 235 -5.06 -20.90 -18.87
C SER A 235 -4.67 -19.84 -17.83
N TYR A 236 -3.53 -19.19 -18.01
CA TYR A 236 -3.07 -18.10 -17.15
C TYR A 236 -4.07 -16.93 -17.10
N ILE A 237 -4.54 -16.47 -18.27
CA ILE A 237 -5.57 -15.43 -18.37
C ILE A 237 -6.88 -15.85 -17.70
N SER A 238 -7.28 -17.12 -17.82
CA SER A 238 -8.50 -17.64 -17.18
C SER A 238 -8.46 -17.61 -15.65
N GLN A 239 -7.28 -17.47 -15.05
CA GLN A 239 -7.07 -17.29 -13.61
C GLN A 239 -7.15 -15.81 -13.16
N ASP A 240 -7.69 -14.93 -14.01
CA ASP A 240 -7.82 -13.48 -13.80
C ASP A 240 -6.48 -12.73 -13.63
N LYS A 241 -5.40 -13.32 -14.14
CA LYS A 241 -4.05 -12.75 -14.08
C LYS A 241 -3.78 -11.84 -15.27
N ILE A 242 -2.81 -10.93 -15.09
CA ILE A 242 -2.48 -9.94 -16.12
C ILE A 242 -1.34 -10.43 -17.02
N LEU A 243 -1.56 -10.31 -18.32
CA LEU A 243 -0.55 -10.34 -19.37
C LEU A 243 -0.25 -8.90 -19.82
N PHE A 244 1.01 -8.49 -19.74
CA PHE A 244 1.48 -7.25 -20.33
C PHE A 244 2.27 -7.54 -21.60
N LEU A 245 1.66 -7.25 -22.74
CA LEU A 245 2.25 -7.38 -24.07
C LEU A 245 2.71 -6.01 -24.57
N GLU A 246 3.96 -5.90 -24.99
CA GLU A 246 4.52 -4.65 -25.47
C GLU A 246 5.25 -4.83 -26.80
N THR A 247 5.00 -3.94 -27.74
CA THR A 247 5.74 -3.84 -28.99
C THR A 247 6.91 -2.88 -28.80
N LEU A 248 8.14 -3.40 -28.81
CA LEU A 248 9.37 -2.60 -28.61
C LEU A 248 9.98 -2.11 -29.92
N ASN A 249 9.59 -2.70 -31.05
CA ASN A 249 9.93 -2.20 -32.38
C ASN A 249 8.80 -2.43 -33.39
N ASP A 250 8.84 -1.70 -34.50
CA ASP A 250 7.78 -1.77 -35.53
C ASP A 250 7.63 -3.17 -36.14
N THR A 251 8.72 -3.94 -36.23
CA THR A 251 8.72 -5.30 -36.80
C THR A 251 7.94 -6.30 -35.97
N ALA A 252 7.82 -6.10 -34.65
CA ALA A 252 7.07 -6.98 -33.76
C ALA A 252 5.55 -6.73 -33.77
N LYS A 253 5.10 -5.62 -34.34
CA LYS A 253 3.70 -5.17 -34.25
C LYS A 253 2.69 -6.20 -34.75
N GLU A 254 2.98 -6.81 -35.90
CA GLU A 254 2.11 -7.85 -36.48
C GLU A 254 2.10 -9.13 -35.64
N SER A 255 3.25 -9.51 -35.08
CA SER A 255 3.36 -10.68 -34.20
C SER A 255 2.60 -10.49 -32.89
N CYS A 256 2.71 -9.31 -32.27
CA CYS A 256 1.94 -8.96 -31.08
C CYS A 256 0.44 -8.92 -31.36
N GLN A 257 0.01 -8.37 -32.50
CA GLN A 257 -1.40 -8.35 -32.89
C GLN A 257 -1.92 -9.78 -33.15
N GLY A 258 -1.16 -10.61 -33.86
CA GLY A 258 -1.50 -12.01 -34.08
C GLY A 258 -1.61 -12.80 -32.77
N LEU A 259 -0.77 -12.51 -31.77
CA LEU A 259 -0.89 -13.10 -30.44
C LEU A 259 -2.21 -12.72 -29.76
N LEU A 260 -2.61 -11.44 -29.78
CA LEU A 260 -3.90 -11.01 -29.24
C LEU A 260 -5.08 -11.72 -29.92
N ASP A 261 -5.02 -11.85 -31.24
CA ASP A 261 -6.06 -12.52 -32.02
C ASP A 261 -6.15 -14.03 -31.67
N ASN A 262 -5.00 -14.69 -31.51
CA ASN A 262 -4.91 -16.10 -31.09
C ASN A 262 -5.40 -16.33 -29.65
N LEU A 263 -5.17 -15.36 -28.75
CA LEU A 263 -5.72 -15.35 -27.40
C LEU A 263 -7.21 -14.98 -27.37
N LYS A 264 -7.75 -14.47 -28.49
CA LYS A 264 -9.12 -13.95 -28.62
C LYS A 264 -9.41 -12.77 -27.67
N GLU A 265 -8.38 -12.02 -27.31
CA GLU A 265 -8.47 -10.92 -26.35
C GLU A 265 -8.68 -9.59 -27.07
N LYS A 266 -9.82 -8.93 -26.79
CA LYS A 266 -10.16 -7.63 -27.38
C LYS A 266 -9.78 -6.52 -26.41
N VAL A 267 -8.67 -5.85 -26.68
CA VAL A 267 -8.20 -4.69 -25.92
C VAL A 267 -8.75 -3.37 -26.48
N LYS A 268 -9.05 -2.41 -25.62
CA LYS A 268 -9.56 -1.07 -25.97
C LYS A 268 -8.63 0.02 -25.47
N PRO A 269 -8.56 1.20 -26.12
CA PRO A 269 -7.80 2.33 -25.59
C PRO A 269 -8.20 2.68 -24.15
N ILE A 270 -7.23 3.14 -23.35
CA ILE A 270 -7.50 3.62 -21.98
C ILE A 270 -8.43 4.85 -22.04
N GLU A 271 -9.51 4.82 -21.26
CA GLU A 271 -10.45 5.94 -21.15
C GLU A 271 -9.96 7.00 -20.14
N LYS A 272 -10.44 8.25 -20.25
CA LYS A 272 -9.97 9.39 -19.43
C LYS A 272 -10.13 9.21 -17.90
N HIS A 273 -10.95 8.27 -17.47
CA HIS A 273 -11.26 8.01 -16.07
C HIS A 273 -10.97 6.55 -15.66
N ASP A 274 -10.15 5.84 -16.45
CA ASP A 274 -9.69 4.49 -16.10
C ASP A 274 -8.90 4.53 -14.78
N GLU A 275 -9.15 3.59 -13.87
CA GLU A 275 -8.55 3.54 -12.53
C GLU A 275 -7.02 3.47 -12.58
N ILE A 276 -6.47 2.86 -13.64
CA ILE A 276 -5.03 2.77 -13.86
C ILE A 276 -4.36 4.14 -14.05
N LEU A 277 -5.12 5.18 -14.42
CA LEU A 277 -4.63 6.55 -14.53
C LEU A 277 -4.65 7.31 -13.19
N ALA A 278 -5.33 6.79 -12.17
CA ALA A 278 -5.63 7.55 -10.96
C ALA A 278 -4.79 7.14 -9.74
N SER A 279 -4.20 5.95 -9.72
CA SER A 279 -3.54 5.43 -8.52
C SER A 279 -2.30 4.56 -8.79
N PRO A 280 -1.22 4.71 -7.99
CA PRO A 280 -1.05 5.72 -6.95
C PRO A 280 -0.68 7.11 -7.48
N PHE A 281 -0.26 7.23 -8.74
CA PHE A 281 0.09 8.50 -9.36
C PHE A 281 -1.00 8.93 -10.35
N LEU A 282 -1.36 10.22 -10.31
CA LEU A 282 -2.41 10.78 -11.16
C LEU A 282 -1.87 11.16 -12.54
N PHE A 283 -2.49 10.62 -13.59
CA PHE A 283 -2.20 10.92 -14.98
C PHE A 283 -3.48 11.34 -15.71
N MET A 284 -3.37 12.31 -16.62
CA MET A 284 -4.47 12.62 -17.55
C MET A 284 -4.53 11.65 -18.74
N ALA A 285 -3.40 11.03 -19.06
CA ALA A 285 -3.19 10.02 -20.09
C ALA A 285 -1.86 9.30 -19.82
N PRO A 286 -1.61 8.10 -20.37
CA PRO A 286 -0.32 7.44 -20.21
C PRO A 286 0.83 8.33 -20.69
N PRO A 287 1.94 8.44 -19.93
CA PRO A 287 3.08 9.23 -20.36
C PRO A 287 3.74 8.59 -21.60
N PRO A 288 4.44 9.38 -22.43
CA PRO A 288 5.22 8.83 -23.54
C PRO A 288 6.31 7.87 -23.06
N GLY A 289 6.39 6.70 -23.69
CA GLY A 289 7.51 5.76 -23.57
C GLY A 289 8.62 6.04 -24.57
N ALA A 290 9.36 5.00 -24.96
CA ALA A 290 10.43 5.09 -25.96
C ALA A 290 9.94 5.46 -27.37
N SER A 291 8.76 4.99 -27.77
CA SER A 291 8.29 5.06 -29.17
C SER A 291 6.93 5.73 -29.32
N SER A 292 6.04 5.62 -28.33
CA SER A 292 4.72 6.26 -28.36
C SER A 292 4.15 6.38 -26.94
N ASN A 293 2.87 6.75 -26.80
CA ASN A 293 2.12 6.72 -25.53
C ASN A 293 0.85 5.86 -25.63
N GLN A 294 0.76 4.99 -26.64
CA GLN A 294 -0.46 4.24 -26.90
C GLN A 294 -0.52 2.98 -26.03
N ILE A 295 -1.60 2.86 -25.29
CA ILE A 295 -1.94 1.67 -24.51
C ILE A 295 -3.40 1.31 -24.80
N LYS A 296 -3.62 0.02 -24.96
CA LYS A 296 -4.95 -0.59 -24.98
C LYS A 296 -4.99 -1.64 -23.88
N ARG A 297 -6.12 -1.79 -23.21
CA ARG A 297 -6.30 -2.83 -22.21
C ARG A 297 -7.70 -3.41 -22.22
N ASN A 298 -7.83 -4.56 -21.58
CA ASN A 298 -9.09 -5.07 -21.08
C ASN A 298 -8.85 -5.58 -19.65
N LYS A 299 -9.67 -6.53 -19.19
CA LYS A 299 -9.51 -7.10 -17.86
C LYS A 299 -8.17 -7.84 -17.70
N HIS A 300 -7.72 -8.62 -18.67
CA HIS A 300 -6.59 -9.54 -18.46
C HIS A 300 -5.34 -9.15 -19.25
N VAL A 301 -5.46 -8.25 -20.22
CA VAL A 301 -4.36 -7.89 -21.11
C VAL A 301 -4.15 -6.39 -21.12
N ILE A 302 -2.89 -6.00 -20.93
CA ILE A 302 -2.37 -4.66 -21.22
C ILE A 302 -1.53 -4.79 -22.48
N TYR A 303 -1.88 -4.06 -23.54
CA TYR A 303 -1.15 -4.00 -24.79
C TYR A 303 -0.60 -2.59 -24.99
N SER A 304 0.72 -2.46 -25.15
CA SER A 304 1.37 -1.18 -25.40
C SER A 304 2.23 -1.18 -26.65
N THR A 305 2.26 -0.04 -27.33
CA THR A 305 3.27 0.26 -28.36
C THR A 305 4.20 1.39 -27.91
N ALA A 306 4.22 1.71 -26.61
CA ALA A 306 4.95 2.83 -26.06
C ALA A 306 6.42 2.52 -25.84
N GLY A 307 6.78 1.27 -25.52
CA GLY A 307 8.15 0.88 -25.21
C GLY A 307 8.57 1.35 -23.82
N TYR A 308 7.74 1.11 -22.82
CA TYR A 308 7.99 1.44 -21.41
C TYR A 308 9.17 0.67 -20.84
N ALA A 309 9.39 -0.60 -21.20
CA ALA A 309 10.59 -1.31 -20.75
C ALA A 309 11.87 -0.55 -21.15
N LEU A 310 11.92 -0.02 -22.38
CA LEU A 310 13.05 0.82 -22.82
C LEU A 310 13.05 2.20 -22.13
N ALA A 311 11.88 2.79 -21.90
CA ALA A 311 11.77 4.06 -21.21
C ALA A 311 12.24 3.99 -19.74
N TRP A 312 11.99 2.89 -19.04
CA TRP A 312 12.51 2.64 -17.70
C TRP A 312 14.04 2.46 -17.70
N ALA A 313 14.62 2.01 -18.82
CA ALA A 313 16.07 2.02 -19.03
C ALA A 313 16.64 3.42 -19.32
N GLY A 314 15.79 4.46 -19.37
CA GLY A 314 16.18 5.83 -19.69
C GLY A 314 16.21 6.14 -21.18
N ILE A 315 15.63 5.28 -22.03
CA ILE A 315 15.56 5.47 -23.47
C ILE A 315 14.20 6.05 -23.82
N THR A 316 14.12 7.35 -24.11
CA THR A 316 12.91 7.95 -24.68
C THR A 316 13.14 8.42 -26.11
N GLY A 317 12.06 8.60 -26.88
CA GLY A 317 12.12 8.99 -28.30
C GLY A 317 12.79 10.33 -28.59
N ALA A 318 13.15 11.12 -27.57
CA ALA A 318 13.78 12.44 -27.71
C ALA A 318 15.32 12.44 -27.58
N GLY A 319 15.96 11.27 -27.48
CA GLY A 319 17.43 11.15 -27.39
C GLY A 319 17.97 11.34 -25.96
N THR A 320 17.80 12.53 -25.36
CA THR A 320 18.12 12.79 -23.94
C THR A 320 16.86 13.10 -23.16
N SER A 321 16.39 12.14 -22.38
CA SER A 321 15.20 12.29 -21.55
C SER A 321 15.49 13.19 -20.34
N SER A 322 14.63 14.16 -20.09
CA SER A 322 14.65 14.92 -18.85
C SER A 322 14.38 14.00 -17.65
N ARG A 323 14.90 14.36 -16.48
CA ARG A 323 14.60 13.65 -15.23
C ARG A 323 13.09 13.56 -14.96
N SER A 324 12.33 14.59 -15.34
CA SER A 324 10.87 14.59 -15.25
C SER A 324 10.22 13.52 -16.11
N GLU A 325 10.66 13.34 -17.37
CA GLU A 325 10.09 12.32 -18.26
C GLU A 325 10.41 10.91 -17.76
N ILE A 326 11.66 10.66 -17.37
CA ILE A 326 12.09 9.38 -16.79
C ILE A 326 11.27 9.08 -15.53
N ARG A 327 11.07 10.08 -14.66
CA ARG A 327 10.27 9.90 -13.45
C ARG A 327 8.80 9.59 -13.78
N SER A 328 8.19 10.31 -14.72
CA SER A 328 6.81 10.06 -15.13
C SER A 328 6.58 8.63 -15.64
N VAL A 329 7.51 8.07 -16.43
CA VAL A 329 7.38 6.68 -16.91
C VAL A 329 7.57 5.65 -15.79
N HIS A 330 8.41 5.93 -14.79
CA HIS A 330 8.56 5.06 -13.61
C HIS A 330 7.33 5.12 -12.71
N GLU A 331 6.79 6.31 -12.45
CA GLU A 331 5.50 6.51 -11.75
C GLU A 331 4.37 5.77 -12.48
N TRP A 332 4.34 5.82 -13.81
CA TRP A 332 3.42 5.04 -14.61
C TRP A 332 3.61 3.52 -14.45
N GLY A 333 4.87 3.05 -14.44
CA GLY A 333 5.18 1.65 -14.14
C GLY A 333 4.63 1.20 -12.79
N VAL A 334 4.69 2.06 -11.77
CA VAL A 334 4.08 1.78 -10.45
C VAL A 334 2.56 1.65 -10.55
N ASN A 335 1.86 2.49 -11.33
CA ASN A 335 0.42 2.33 -11.55
C ASN A 335 0.11 0.96 -12.18
N LEU A 336 0.87 0.54 -13.20
CA LEU A 336 0.72 -0.78 -13.82
C LEU A 336 0.89 -1.92 -12.80
N MET A 337 1.91 -1.85 -11.94
CA MET A 337 2.17 -2.89 -10.93
C MET A 337 1.11 -2.90 -9.82
N THR A 338 0.61 -1.73 -9.43
CA THR A 338 -0.46 -1.60 -8.43
C THR A 338 -1.76 -2.23 -8.94
N GLU A 339 -2.06 -2.04 -10.23
CA GLU A 339 -3.19 -2.69 -10.91
C GLU A 339 -3.06 -4.21 -10.99
N CYS A 340 -1.83 -4.74 -11.12
CA CYS A 340 -1.61 -6.19 -11.04
C CYS A 340 -1.89 -6.70 -9.62
N LEU A 341 -1.41 -6.01 -8.59
CA LEU A 341 -1.57 -6.41 -7.19
C LEU A 341 -3.00 -6.32 -6.67
N SER A 342 -3.81 -5.38 -7.18
CA SER A 342 -5.22 -5.26 -6.78
C SER A 342 -6.03 -6.51 -7.14
N ARG A 343 -5.57 -7.28 -8.13
CA ARG A 343 -6.24 -8.48 -8.66
C ARG A 343 -5.75 -9.77 -8.03
N THR A 344 -4.47 -9.88 -7.69
CA THR A 344 -3.95 -11.06 -6.97
C THR A 344 -4.54 -11.22 -5.56
N LYS A 345 -5.15 -10.17 -5.00
CA LYS A 345 -5.72 -10.17 -3.64
C LYS A 345 -7.20 -10.52 -3.57
N GLN A 346 -7.90 -10.66 -4.70
CA GLN A 346 -9.26 -11.19 -4.77
C GLN A 346 -9.20 -12.71 -4.94
#